data_AF-W0EC94-F1
#
_entry.id   AF-W0EC94-F1
#
_cell.length_a   1.000
_cell.length_b   1.000
_cell.length_c   1.000
_cell.angle_alpha   90.00
_cell.angle_beta   90.00
_cell.angle_gamma   90.00
#
_symmetry.space_group_name_H-M   'P 1'
#
loop_
_entity.id
_entity.type
_entity.pdbx_description
1 polymer ?
#
loop_
_entity_poly.entity_id
_entity_poly.type
_entity_poly.pdbx_seq_one_letter_code
_entity_poly.pdbx_strand_id
1 'polypeptide(L)'
;MNQGASQEPVRTLKSWYFGLFMFAFYLFWGGYFTDLSVASQIVFNFAVFYPAGFLAGYFSKRSRLRDVFLSGFLFNSLTYGLAFAGGQTVKLGYVGVDFITMILWIYIGIFVGKRTAN
;
A
#
# COMPACT_ATOMS: atom_id res chain seq x y z
N MET A 1 -26.10 30.65 -25.22
CA MET A 1 -24.68 30.78 -24.78
C MET A 1 -24.37 29.62 -23.87
N ASN A 2 -23.57 28.65 -24.30
CA ASN A 2 -23.16 27.55 -23.41
C ASN A 2 -22.10 28.08 -22.45
N GLN A 3 -22.43 28.15 -21.16
CA GLN A 3 -21.43 28.36 -20.13
C GLN A 3 -20.50 27.14 -20.13
N GLY A 4 -19.24 27.36 -20.50
CA GLY A 4 -18.23 26.32 -20.43
C GLY A 4 -18.03 25.95 -18.97
N ALA A 5 -18.64 24.85 -18.53
CA ALA A 5 -18.31 24.24 -17.26
C ALA A 5 -16.81 23.89 -17.32
N SER A 6 -16.02 24.68 -16.61
CA SER A 6 -14.61 24.40 -16.37
C SER A 6 -14.53 23.07 -15.64
N GLN A 7 -14.31 21.99 -16.38
CA GLN A 7 -14.11 20.67 -15.79
C GLN A 7 -12.85 20.77 -14.93
N GLU A 8 -13.03 20.82 -13.61
CA GLU A 8 -11.90 20.70 -12.70
C GLU A 8 -11.12 19.44 -13.09
N PRO A 9 -9.79 19.52 -13.27
CA PRO A 9 -9.00 18.37 -13.65
C PRO A 9 -9.12 17.32 -12.55
N VAL A 10 -9.88 16.25 -12.83
CA VAL A 10 -10.09 15.15 -11.89
C VAL A 10 -8.72 14.60 -11.52
N ARG A 11 -8.22 14.91 -10.32
CA ARG A 11 -6.86 14.56 -9.86
C ARG A 11 -6.75 13.03 -9.80
N THR A 12 -6.23 12.42 -10.85
CA THR A 12 -6.46 11.00 -11.17
C THR A 12 -5.21 10.14 -10.98
N LEU A 13 -4.86 9.76 -9.75
CA LEU A 13 -3.82 8.73 -9.56
C LEU A 13 -2.51 9.22 -10.18
N LYS A 14 -1.86 8.54 -11.12
CA LYS A 14 -2.08 7.28 -11.85
C LYS A 14 -1.85 6.02 -10.97
N SER A 15 -2.09 4.82 -11.51
CA SER A 15 -2.07 3.57 -10.72
C SER A 15 -0.67 3.11 -10.29
N TRP A 16 0.38 3.45 -11.05
CA TRP A 16 1.77 3.10 -10.72
C TRP A 16 2.33 3.88 -9.51
N TYR A 17 1.72 5.01 -9.11
CA TYR A 17 2.17 5.75 -7.94
C TYR A 17 2.01 4.94 -6.65
N PHE A 18 1.05 4.00 -6.56
CA PHE A 18 0.92 3.16 -5.37
C PHE A 18 2.16 2.27 -5.17
N GLY A 19 2.64 1.62 -6.25
CA GLY A 19 3.89 0.85 -6.21
C GLY A 19 5.12 1.71 -5.89
N LEU A 20 5.26 2.88 -6.53
CA LEU A 20 6.36 3.81 -6.23
C LEU A 20 6.32 4.28 -4.76
N PHE A 21 5.14 4.62 -4.26
CA PHE A 21 4.93 5.09 -2.90
C PHE A 21 5.25 3.99 -1.87
N MET A 22 4.75 2.77 -2.08
CA MET A 22 5.08 1.62 -1.23
C MET A 22 6.59 1.34 -1.23
N PHE A 23 7.25 1.43 -2.39
CA PHE A 23 8.71 1.24 -2.49
C PHE A 23 9.51 2.36 -1.80
N ALA A 24 9.08 3.62 -1.91
CA ALA A 24 9.69 4.74 -1.19
C ALA A 24 9.55 4.58 0.32
N PHE A 25 8.37 4.16 0.81
CA PHE A 25 8.15 3.86 2.22
C PHE A 25 8.94 2.64 2.69
N TYR A 26 9.10 1.62 1.86
CA TYR A 26 9.97 0.47 2.15
C TYR A 26 11.42 0.89 2.35
N LEU A 27 11.97 1.74 1.47
CA LEU A 27 13.35 2.23 1.62
C LEU A 27 13.50 3.13 2.86
N PHE A 28 12.51 3.97 3.15
CA PHE A 28 12.54 4.86 4.31
C PHE A 28 12.45 4.10 5.64
N TRP A 29 11.55 3.11 5.74
CA TRP A 29 11.28 2.37 6.97
C TRP A 29 12.15 1.11 7.13
N GLY A 30 12.68 0.54 6.04
CA GLY A 30 13.39 -0.75 6.06
C GLY A 30 14.64 -0.78 6.95
N GLY A 31 15.27 0.37 7.20
CA GLY A 31 16.38 0.50 8.16
C GLY A 31 15.96 0.53 9.63
N TYR A 32 14.66 0.72 9.93
CA TYR A 32 14.11 0.78 11.28
C TYR A 32 13.43 -0.53 11.73
N PHE A 33 12.93 -1.32 10.79
CA PHE A 33 12.22 -2.58 11.06
C PHE A 33 13.07 -3.80 10.68
N THR A 34 14.29 -3.86 11.21
CA THR A 34 15.28 -4.91 10.93
C THR A 34 14.97 -6.25 11.59
N ASP A 35 14.15 -6.25 12.65
CA ASP A 35 13.90 -7.43 13.46
C ASP A 35 12.89 -8.36 12.79
N LEU A 36 13.24 -9.65 12.69
CA LEU A 36 12.40 -10.72 12.14
C LEU A 36 11.23 -11.14 13.07
N SER A 37 10.70 -10.20 13.86
CA SER A 37 9.58 -10.44 14.77
C SER A 37 8.23 -10.18 14.08
N VAL A 38 7.19 -10.92 14.51
CA VAL A 38 5.82 -10.73 14.00
C VAL A 38 5.33 -9.29 14.23
N ALA A 39 5.69 -8.69 15.38
CA ALA A 39 5.32 -7.32 15.70
C ALA A 39 5.99 -6.31 14.76
N SER A 40 7.29 -6.47 14.48
CA SER A 40 8.03 -5.64 13.53
C SER A 40 7.38 -5.65 12.14
N GLN A 41 7.04 -6.84 11.63
CA GLN A 41 6.31 -7.02 10.36
C GLN A 41 4.94 -6.34 10.34
N ILE A 42 4.13 -6.50 11.39
CA ILE A 42 2.81 -5.85 11.50
C ILE A 42 2.94 -4.32 11.42
N VAL A 43 3.93 -3.74 12.13
CA VAL A 43 4.16 -2.28 12.17
C VAL A 43 4.78 -1.78 10.86
N PHE A 44 5.66 -2.56 10.23
CA PHE A 44 6.20 -2.24 8.90
C PHE A 44 5.09 -2.20 7.84
N ASN A 45 4.20 -3.19 7.84
CA ASN A 45 3.06 -3.25 6.94
C ASN A 45 2.06 -2.13 7.22
N PHE A 46 1.89 -1.71 8.48
CA PHE A 46 1.16 -0.48 8.79
C PHE A 46 1.84 0.72 8.10
N ALA A 47 3.14 0.92 8.34
CA ALA A 47 3.88 2.07 7.82
C ALA A 47 3.83 2.18 6.29
N VAL A 48 3.92 1.05 5.56
CA VAL A 48 3.87 1.02 4.09
C VAL A 48 2.44 1.07 3.54
N PHE A 49 1.53 0.23 4.05
CA PHE A 49 0.24 -0.02 3.39
C PHE A 49 -0.90 0.87 3.87
N TYR A 50 -0.91 1.29 5.14
CA TYR A 50 -1.96 2.19 5.64
C TYR A 50 -1.94 3.54 4.88
N PRO A 51 -0.80 4.23 4.68
CA PRO A 51 -0.79 5.49 3.94
C PRO A 51 -1.12 5.31 2.46
N ALA A 52 -0.72 4.19 1.84
CA ALA A 52 -1.10 3.87 0.46
C ALA A 52 -2.63 3.66 0.32
N GLY A 53 -3.23 2.94 1.27
CA GLY A 53 -4.69 2.78 1.39
C GLY A 53 -5.40 4.12 1.64
N PHE A 54 -4.85 4.96 2.52
CA PHE A 54 -5.36 6.30 2.82
C PHE A 54 -5.41 7.18 1.57
N LEU A 55 -4.30 7.25 0.81
CA LEU A 55 -4.24 7.98 -0.46
C LEU A 55 -5.25 7.43 -1.47
N ALA A 56 -5.40 6.09 -1.56
CA ALA A 56 -6.38 5.46 -2.44
C ALA A 56 -7.83 5.78 -2.05
N GLY A 57 -8.13 5.91 -0.76
CA GLY A 57 -9.44 6.33 -0.25
C GLY A 57 -9.70 7.82 -0.48
N TYR A 58 -8.73 8.68 -0.15
CA TYR A 58 -8.84 10.14 -0.18
C TYR A 58 -9.00 10.69 -1.60
N PHE A 59 -8.26 10.17 -2.58
CA PHE A 59 -8.28 10.66 -3.96
C PHE A 59 -9.33 10.01 -4.89
N SER A 60 -10.19 9.11 -4.39
CA SER A 60 -11.03 8.26 -5.26
C SER A 60 -12.53 8.32 -4.97
N LYS A 61 -13.28 9.07 -5.79
CA LYS A 61 -14.76 8.96 -5.89
C LYS A 61 -15.22 7.66 -6.61
N ARG A 62 -14.36 7.04 -7.43
CA ARG A 62 -14.62 5.75 -8.11
C ARG A 62 -13.37 4.88 -8.10
N SER A 63 -13.39 3.93 -7.16
CA SER A 63 -12.47 2.80 -6.94
C SER A 63 -11.22 2.69 -7.82
N ARG A 64 -10.05 2.90 -7.21
CA ARG A 64 -8.80 2.18 -7.57
C ARG A 64 -8.38 1.19 -6.48
N LEU A 65 -9.37 0.58 -5.82
CA LEU A 65 -9.17 -0.44 -4.79
C LEU A 65 -8.33 -1.61 -5.35
N ARG A 66 -8.71 -2.13 -6.52
CA ARG A 66 -7.97 -3.19 -7.21
C ARG A 66 -6.50 -2.84 -7.42
N ASP A 67 -6.20 -1.60 -7.79
CA ASP A 67 -4.84 -1.19 -8.14
C ASP A 67 -3.95 -1.05 -6.90
N VAL A 68 -4.47 -0.56 -5.77
CA VAL A 68 -3.71 -0.51 -4.50
C VAL A 68 -3.50 -1.92 -3.91
N PHE A 69 -4.53 -2.80 -3.95
CA PHE A 69 -4.36 -4.20 -3.54
C PHE A 69 -3.39 -4.98 -4.45
N LEU A 70 -3.47 -4.79 -5.77
CA LEU A 70 -2.55 -5.43 -6.71
C LEU A 70 -1.11 -4.91 -6.54
N SER A 71 -0.94 -3.60 -6.29
CA SER A 71 0.37 -3.02 -5.99
C SER A 71 0.96 -3.61 -4.70
N GLY A 72 0.16 -3.71 -3.63
CA GLY A 72 0.60 -4.33 -2.37
C GLY A 72 0.93 -5.82 -2.53
N PHE A 73 0.10 -6.56 -3.27
CA PHE A 73 0.33 -7.98 -3.53
C PHE A 73 1.62 -8.22 -4.30
N LEU A 74 1.85 -7.46 -5.38
CA LEU A 74 3.08 -7.52 -6.17
C LEU A 74 4.28 -7.10 -5.33
N PHE A 75 4.14 -6.04 -4.53
CA PHE A 75 5.18 -5.56 -3.63
C PHE A 75 5.63 -6.65 -2.64
N ASN A 76 4.70 -7.24 -1.87
CA ASN A 76 5.03 -8.33 -0.94
C ASN A 76 5.64 -9.54 -1.66
N SER A 77 5.08 -9.93 -2.81
CA SER A 77 5.59 -11.05 -3.61
C SER A 77 7.02 -10.81 -4.08
N LEU A 78 7.35 -9.58 -4.49
CA LEU A 78 8.71 -9.20 -4.90
C LEU A 78 9.67 -9.20 -3.71
N THR A 79 9.28 -8.63 -2.55
CA THR A 79 10.14 -8.63 -1.36
C THR A 79 10.46 -10.05 -0.89
N TYR A 80 9.48 -10.96 -0.87
CA TYR A 80 9.73 -12.37 -0.56
C TYR A 80 10.51 -13.12 -1.65
N GLY A 81 10.28 -12.80 -2.93
CA GLY A 81 11.06 -13.35 -4.03
C GLY A 81 12.54 -12.95 -3.96
N LEU A 82 12.84 -11.70 -3.60
CA LEU A 82 14.19 -11.21 -3.38
C LEU A 82 14.84 -11.83 -2.13
N ALA A 83 14.10 -11.97 -1.02
CA ALA A 83 14.59 -12.65 0.17
C ALA A 83 14.97 -14.11 -0.10
N PHE A 84 14.13 -14.84 -0.84
CA PHE A 84 14.40 -16.21 -1.28
C PHE A 84 15.61 -16.29 -2.22
N ALA A 85 15.68 -15.41 -3.23
CA ALA A 85 16.83 -15.34 -4.15
C ALA A 85 18.15 -14.97 -3.44
N GLY A 86 18.08 -14.19 -2.36
CA GLY A 86 19.19 -13.87 -1.46
C GLY A 86 19.53 -14.98 -0.45
N GLY A 87 18.92 -16.16 -0.54
CA GLY A 87 19.19 -17.31 0.32
C GLY A 87 18.60 -17.23 1.74
N GLN A 88 17.70 -16.28 2.01
CA GLN A 88 17.09 -16.16 3.34
C GLN A 88 16.03 -17.25 3.58
N THR A 89 15.99 -17.79 4.81
CA THR A 89 14.99 -18.78 5.22
C THR A 89 13.63 -18.11 5.48
N VAL A 90 12.80 -18.01 4.45
CA VAL A 90 11.43 -17.49 4.54
C VAL A 90 10.51 -18.50 5.25
N LYS A 91 9.97 -18.14 6.43
CA LYS A 91 8.94 -18.97 7.09
C LYS A 91 7.55 -18.60 6.56
N LEU A 92 6.81 -19.60 6.07
CA LEU A 92 5.43 -19.46 5.56
C LEU A 92 4.47 -18.71 6.51
N GLY A 93 4.65 -18.85 7.83
CA GLY A 93 3.84 -18.13 8.83
C GLY A 93 3.99 -16.61 8.73
N TYR A 94 5.21 -16.10 8.51
CA TYR A 94 5.44 -14.65 8.32
C TYR A 94 4.85 -14.17 7.01
N VAL A 95 5.00 -14.93 5.92
CA VAL A 95 4.38 -14.63 4.62
C VAL A 95 2.85 -14.48 4.77
N GLY A 96 2.21 -15.43 5.48
CA GLY A 96 0.77 -15.38 5.74
C GLY A 96 0.36 -14.14 6.54
N VAL A 97 1.08 -13.82 7.62
CA VAL A 97 0.84 -12.60 8.41
C VAL A 97 1.00 -11.34 7.55
N ASP A 98 2.01 -11.28 6.69
CA ASP A 98 2.25 -10.11 5.83
C ASP A 98 1.12 -9.87 4.83
N PHE A 99 0.62 -10.91 4.16
CA PHE A 99 -0.51 -10.75 3.24
C PHE A 99 -1.81 -10.41 3.97
N ILE A 100 -2.06 -10.99 5.15
CA ILE A 100 -3.25 -10.66 5.97
C ILE A 100 -3.19 -9.20 6.45
N THR A 101 -2.05 -8.77 6.98
CA THR A 101 -1.87 -7.41 7.52
C THR A 101 -1.82 -6.36 6.42
N MET A 102 -1.23 -6.66 5.25
CA MET A 102 -1.36 -5.86 4.03
C MET A 102 -2.84 -5.60 3.69
N ILE A 103 -3.66 -6.65 3.61
CA ILE A 103 -5.09 -6.50 3.29
C ILE A 103 -5.78 -5.60 4.32
N LEU A 104 -5.55 -5.87 5.61
CA LEU A 104 -6.14 -5.15 6.73
C LEU A 104 -5.76 -3.66 6.73
N TRP A 105 -4.47 -3.34 6.58
CA TRP A 105 -3.99 -1.95 6.60
C TRP A 105 -4.41 -1.16 5.36
N ILE A 106 -4.43 -1.77 4.17
CA ILE A 106 -4.99 -1.14 2.97
C ILE A 106 -6.48 -0.80 3.22
N TYR A 107 -7.28 -1.74 3.72
CA TYR A 107 -8.71 -1.52 4.02
C TYR A 107 -8.95 -0.40 5.04
N ILE A 108 -8.21 -0.39 6.15
CA ILE A 108 -8.31 0.65 7.18
C ILE A 108 -7.94 2.02 6.60
N GLY A 109 -6.82 2.09 5.86
CA GLY A 109 -6.40 3.31 5.17
C GLY A 109 -7.50 3.84 4.26
N ILE A 110 -8.05 3.00 3.38
CA ILE A 110 -9.13 3.38 2.45
C ILE A 110 -10.35 3.93 3.22
N PHE A 111 -10.76 3.28 4.31
CA PHE A 111 -11.90 3.70 5.10
C PHE A 111 -11.70 5.09 5.70
N VAL A 112 -10.53 5.33 6.31
CA VAL A 112 -10.17 6.64 6.88
C VAL A 112 -10.04 7.70 5.78
N GLY A 113 -9.33 7.42 4.69
CA GLY A 113 -9.17 8.36 3.58
C GLY A 113 -10.49 8.80 2.95
N LYS A 114 -11.45 7.87 2.79
CA LYS A 114 -12.82 8.20 2.35
C LYS A 114 -13.59 9.05 3.36
N ARG A 115 -13.41 8.81 4.66
CA ARG A 115 -14.04 9.61 5.73
C ARG A 115 -13.49 11.04 5.75
N THR A 116 -12.21 11.24 5.44
CA THR A 116 -11.56 12.56 5.40
C THR A 116 -11.85 13.35 4.11
N ALA A 117 -12.29 12.69 3.03
CA ALA A 117 -12.60 13.30 1.74
C ALA A 117 -14.09 13.68 1.56
N ASN A 118 -14.93 13.43 2.56
CA ASN A 118 -16.36 13.78 2.62
C ASN A 118 -16.59 14.92 3.62
#